data_AF-A0A5E7TX91-F1
#
_entry.id   AF-A0A5E7TX91-F1
#
_cell.length_a   1.000
_cell.length_b   1.000
_cell.length_c   1.000
_cell.angle_alpha   90.00
_cell.angle_beta   90.00
_cell.angle_gamma   90.00
#
_symmetry.space_group_name_H-M   'P 1'
#
loop_
_entity.id
_entity.type
_entity.pdbx_description
1 polymer ?
#
loop_
_entity_poly.entity_id
_entity_poly.type
_entity_poly.pdbx_seq_one_letter_code
_entity_poly.pdbx_strand_id
1 'polypeptide(L)' 'MRIQVRIDRMADGNFGDVKAIGEGLSEARIDYGPGYRIYFMQQGSQLVILLCGGDKSSQPRDIKQARLIAKSWQEQNP' A
#
# COMPACT_ATOMS: atom_id res chain seq x y z
N MET A 1 3.25 -2.61 16.72
CA MET A 1 2.37 -1.44 16.93
C MET A 1 2.52 -0.32 15.89
N ARG A 2 3.71 -0.05 15.31
CA ARG A 2 3.88 1.14 14.43
C ARG A 2 3.25 1.05 13.03
N ILE A 3 3.13 -0.17 12.46
CA ILE A 3 2.42 -0.37 11.17
C ILE A 3 0.91 -0.18 11.36
N GLN A 4 0.33 -0.76 12.41
CA GLN A 4 -1.09 -0.57 12.75
C GLN A 4 -1.44 0.91 12.91
N VAL A 5 -0.66 1.66 13.71
CA VAL A 5 -0.87 3.11 13.87
C VAL A 5 -0.80 3.87 12.54
N ARG A 6 0.03 3.42 11.58
CA ARG A 6 0.04 4.03 10.24
C ARG A 6 -1.24 3.70 9.47
N ILE A 7 -1.73 2.46 9.55
CA ILE A 7 -2.98 2.05 8.92
C ILE A 7 -4.16 2.85 9.49
N ASP A 8 -4.23 3.01 10.81
CA ASP A 8 -5.29 3.78 11.47
C ASP A 8 -5.29 5.23 10.97
N ARG A 9 -4.10 5.85 10.87
CA ARG A 9 -3.96 7.20 10.30
C ARG A 9 -4.37 7.27 8.83
N MET A 10 -4.01 6.27 8.03
CA MET A 10 -4.43 6.21 6.62
C MET A 10 -5.95 6.09 6.48
N ALA A 11 -6.62 5.36 7.39
CA ALA A 11 -8.07 5.28 7.44
C ALA A 11 -8.72 6.65 7.74
N ASP A 12 -8.05 7.48 8.55
CA ASP A 12 -8.43 8.88 8.80
C ASP A 12 -8.03 9.86 7.67
N GLY A 13 -7.50 9.35 6.55
CA GLY A 13 -7.03 10.16 5.42
C GLY A 13 -5.62 10.75 5.57
N ASN A 14 -4.90 10.39 6.63
CA ASN A 14 -3.54 10.86 6.91
C ASN A 14 -2.49 9.83 6.45
N PHE A 15 -2.14 9.89 5.17
CA PHE A 15 -1.28 8.88 4.55
C PHE A 15 0.23 9.01 4.86
N GLY A 16 0.67 10.22 5.21
CA GLY A 16 2.09 10.52 5.48
C GLY A 16 2.95 10.49 4.23
N ASP A 17 4.13 9.89 4.32
CA ASP A 17 5.05 9.75 3.18
C ASP A 17 4.54 8.71 2.18
N VAL A 18 4.01 9.19 1.06
CA VAL A 18 3.43 8.37 -0.02
C VAL A 18 4.11 8.65 -1.35
N LYS A 19 4.26 7.59 -2.16
CA LYS A 19 4.73 7.68 -3.53
C LYS A 19 3.81 6.89 -4.47
N ALA A 20 3.43 7.48 -5.59
CA ALA A 20 2.74 6.77 -6.66
C ALA A 20 3.69 5.75 -7.32
N ILE A 21 3.20 4.53 -7.55
CA ILE A 21 3.96 3.43 -8.19
C ILE A 21 3.37 3.00 -9.54
N GLY A 22 2.39 3.76 -10.04
CA GLY A 22 1.69 3.53 -11.31
C GLY A 22 0.46 2.64 -11.17
N GLU A 23 -0.35 2.54 -12.24
CA GLU A 23 -1.53 1.66 -12.31
C GLU A 23 -2.57 1.93 -11.20
N GLY A 24 -2.70 3.18 -10.77
CA GLY A 24 -3.62 3.56 -9.68
C GLY A 24 -3.15 3.15 -8.27
N LEU A 25 -1.91 2.66 -8.14
CA LEU A 25 -1.33 2.21 -6.88
C LEU A 25 -0.36 3.21 -6.28
N SER A 26 -0.31 3.19 -4.94
CA SER A 26 0.58 3.99 -4.13
C SER A 26 1.31 3.14 -3.08
N GLU A 27 2.54 3.52 -2.75
CA GLU A 27 3.28 3.00 -1.60
C GLU A 27 3.31 4.03 -0.48
N ALA A 28 2.96 3.64 0.75
CA ALA A 28 3.24 4.41 1.95
C ALA A 28 4.57 3.93 2.55
N ARG A 29 5.52 4.85 2.71
CA ARG A 29 6.86 4.59 3.23
C ARG A 29 6.87 4.83 4.74
N ILE A 30 7.32 3.80 5.46
CA ILE A 30 7.46 3.85 6.91
C ILE A 30 8.94 3.69 7.22
N ASP A 31 9.57 4.79 7.60
CA ASP A 31 10.98 4.80 7.99
C ASP A 31 11.15 4.28 9.42
N TYR A 32 11.04 2.96 9.55
CA TYR A 32 11.20 2.24 10.80
C TYR A 32 11.80 0.87 10.55
N GLY A 33 12.82 0.49 11.32
CA GLY A 33 13.53 -0.77 11.15
C GLY A 33 14.10 -0.91 9.73
N PRO A 34 13.77 -1.98 8.99
CA PRO A 34 14.28 -2.20 7.63
C PRO A 34 13.64 -1.28 6.56
N GLY A 35 12.71 -0.42 6.96
CA GLY A 35 12.01 0.50 6.06
C GLY A 35 10.82 -0.18 5.37
N TYR A 36 9.71 -0.32 6.10
CA TYR A 36 8.50 -1.00 5.62
C TYR A 36 7.79 -0.20 4.51
N ARG A 37 7.08 -0.91 3.63
CA ARG A 37 6.24 -0.36 2.58
C ARG A 37 4.84 -0.98 2.66
N ILE A 38 3.82 -0.12 2.70
CA ILE A 38 2.42 -0.54 2.56
C ILE A 38 1.98 -0.16 1.16
N TYR A 39 1.51 -1.13 0.38
CA TYR A 39 0.94 -0.90 -0.94
C TYR A 39 -0.57 -0.79 -0.84
N PHE A 40 -1.15 0.20 -1.49
CA PHE A 40 -2.58 0.46 -1.43
C PHE A 40 -3.09 1.12 -2.71
N MET A 41 -4.40 1.01 -2.90
CA MET A 41 -5.17 1.82 -3.86
C MET A 41 -6.33 2.50 -3.12
N GLN A 42 -6.86 3.56 -3.72
CA GLN A 42 -8.03 4.27 -3.21
C GLN A 42 -9.10 4.29 -4.29
N GLN A 43 -10.30 3.83 -3.95
CA GLN A 43 -11.48 3.88 -4.81
C GLN A 43 -12.56 4.72 -4.12
N GLY A 44 -12.73 5.95 -4.58
CA GLY A 44 -13.58 6.92 -3.89
C GLY A 44 -13.13 7.12 -2.44
N SER A 45 -14.03 6.81 -1.49
CA SER A 45 -13.75 6.87 -0.05
C SER A 45 -13.17 5.58 0.53
N GLN A 46 -13.05 4.52 -0.26
CA GLN A 46 -12.55 3.23 0.21
C GLN A 46 -11.04 3.14 0.05
N LEU A 47 -10.34 2.87 1.15
CA LEU A 47 -8.93 2.55 1.17
C LEU A 47 -8.74 1.03 1.11
N VAL A 48 -8.06 0.55 0.07
CA VAL A 48 -7.78 -0.89 -0.13
C VAL A 48 -6.29 -1.14 0.12
N ILE A 49 -5.99 -1.83 1.22
CA ILE A 49 -4.63 -2.22 1.58
C ILE A 49 -4.31 -3.57 0.95
N LEU A 50 -3.22 -3.63 0.20
CA LEU A 50 -2.75 -4.86 -0.41
C LEU A 50 -1.80 -5.56 0.55
N LEU A 51 -2.17 -6.75 1.01
CA LEU A 51 -1.42 -7.56 1.97
C LEU A 51 -0.16 -8.21 1.35
N CYS A 52 0.53 -7.47 0.50
CA CYS A 52 1.82 -7.79 -0.09
C CYS A 52 2.84 -6.72 0.33
N GLY A 53 3.07 -6.61 1.63
CA GLY A 53 4.05 -5.68 2.20
C GLY A 53 5.41 -6.35 2.38
N GLY A 54 6.46 -5.53 2.28
CA GLY A 54 7.82 -5.96 2.54
C GLY A 54 8.64 -4.80 3.10
N ASP A 55 9.95 -4.95 3.01
CA ASP A 55 10.90 -3.89 3.31
C ASP A 55 11.59 -3.39 2.04
N LYS A 56 12.53 -2.46 2.19
CA LYS A 56 13.23 -1.87 1.04
C LYS A 56 13.90 -2.91 0.13
N SER A 57 14.34 -4.05 0.66
CA SER A 57 15.06 -5.08 -0.11
C SER A 57 14.15 -5.87 -1.07
N SER A 58 12.84 -5.93 -0.79
CA SER A 58 11.84 -6.69 -1.55
C SER A 58 10.98 -5.82 -2.48
N GLN A 59 11.14 -4.50 -2.43
CA GLN A 59 10.29 -3.51 -3.12
C GLN A 59 9.96 -3.84 -4.59
N PRO A 60 10.89 -4.23 -5.47
CA PRO A 60 10.55 -4.52 -6.88
C PRO A 60 9.61 -5.72 -7.03
N ARG A 61 9.80 -6.76 -6.20
CA ARG A 61 8.94 -7.94 -6.17
C ARG A 61 7.57 -7.59 -5.62
N ASP A 62 7.53 -6.81 -4.56
CA ASP A 62 6.29 -6.43 -3.89
C ASP A 62 5.42 -5.52 -4.77
N ILE A 63 6.02 -4.58 -5.51
CA ILE A 63 5.30 -3.76 -6.50
C ILE A 63 4.64 -4.63 -7.57
N LYS A 64 5.35 -5.64 -8.08
CA LYS A 64 4.79 -6.56 -9.07
C LYS A 64 3.61 -7.35 -8.48
N GLN A 65 3.74 -7.82 -7.25
CA GLN A 65 2.68 -8.55 -6.57
C GLN A 65 1.47 -7.66 -6.27
N ALA A 66 1.70 -6.41 -5.85
CA ALA A 66 0.66 -5.42 -5.58
C ALA A 66 -0.20 -5.17 -6.83
N ARG A 67 0.42 -5.01 -8.01
CA ARG A 67 -0.30 -4.84 -9.28
C ARG A 67 -1.19 -6.04 -9.62
N LEU A 68 -0.70 -7.26 -9.41
CA LEU A 68 -1.48 -8.47 -9.64
C LEU A 68 -2.68 -8.57 -8.70
N ILE A 69 -2.49 -8.29 -7.41
CA ILE A 69 -3.56 -8.31 -6.41
C ILE A 69 -4.59 -7.21 -6.72
N ALA A 70 -4.14 -5.99 -7.02
CA ALA A 70 -5.03 -4.87 -7.34
C ALA A 70 -5.92 -5.18 -8.55
N LYS A 71 -5.32 -5.72 -9.62
CA LYS A 71 -6.07 -6.12 -10.81
C LYS A 71 -7.11 -7.19 -10.48
N SER A 72 -6.72 -8.24 -9.74
CA SER A 72 -7.65 -9.30 -9.34
C SER A 72 -8.77 -8.78 -8.43
N TRP A 73 -8.47 -7.82 -7.56
CA TRP A 73 -9.45 -7.19 -6.69
C TRP A 73 -10.45 -6.34 -7.47
N GLN A 74 -9.99 -5.55 -8.45
CA GLN A 74 -10.85 -4.74 -9.33
C GLN A 74 -11.78 -5.61 -10.18
N GLU A 75 -11.29 -6.74 -10.70
CA GLU A 75 -12.11 -7.70 -11.46
C GLU A 75 -13.26 -8.29 -10.62
N GLN A 76 -13.04 -8.41 -9.30
CA GLN A 76 -14.05 -8.90 -8.35
C GLN A 76 -14.96 -7.80 -7.79
N ASN A 77 -14.56 -6.52 -7.92
CA ASN A 77 -15.23 -5.36 -7.32
C ASN A 77 -15.29 -4.20 -8.35
N PRO A 78 -16.14 -4.31 -9.38
CA PRO A 78 -16.27 -3.29 -10.43
C PRO A 78 -16.86 -1.96 -9.93
#